data_AF-A0A4S8X764-F1
#
_entry.id   AF-A0A4S8X764-F1
#
_cell.length_a   1.000
_cell.length_b   1.000
_cell.length_c   1.000
_cell.angle_alpha   90.00
_cell.angle_beta   90.00
_cell.angle_gamma   90.00
#
_symmetry.space_group_name_H-M   'P 1'
#
loop_
_entity.id
_entity.type
_entity.pdbx_description
1 polymer ?
#
loop_
_entity_poly.entity_id
_entity_poly.type
_entity_poly.pdbx_seq_one_letter_code
_entity_poly.pdbx_strand_id
1 'polypeptide(L)'
;MNRQVQYKYLPQGNEQGASRLTSQGERSPPFSSHPTHQRTSIIIPTNTTMKSTTYSLTALAGLLALTHATPLPAVVVAPTDLALRQCGSQWYNPSSYACRAGADSNALCPVVNGEPMEECAGACYTPYRYNCNGTDLSEKPRKASGTFTLTASNPDQDFNGQPIQASGNHFWVGGHAATYCPSNVGSICSSFPNDMTLIGNGYMATVVPGGQSIYWQKDGALAFTQAHSSSQWNLSYYGGGIAYEGGGYFGPNGEDLVTCPVVPPGSNTTAWQLFARLAGVSFSSSCVGVYALVHDQNITAGAWQYT
;
A
#
# COMPACT_ATOMS: atom_id res chain seq x y z
N MET A 1 8.29 -0.35 35.00
CA MET A 1 9.21 0.35 34.09
C MET A 1 8.67 0.21 32.67
N ASN A 2 8.02 1.24 32.13
CA ASN A 2 7.52 1.26 30.76
C ASN A 2 8.71 1.41 29.79
N ARG A 3 9.09 0.35 29.08
CA ARG A 3 9.89 0.49 27.86
C ARG A 3 8.93 0.73 26.71
N GLN A 4 9.00 1.93 26.13
CA GLN A 4 8.39 2.15 24.82
C GLN A 4 9.08 1.26 23.80
N VAL A 5 8.30 0.43 23.12
CA VAL A 5 8.74 -0.32 21.94
C VAL A 5 8.96 0.74 20.85
N GLN A 6 10.22 1.00 20.52
CA GLN A 6 10.62 1.91 19.45
C GLN A 6 10.35 1.23 18.11
N TYR A 7 9.44 1.79 17.32
CA TYR A 7 9.26 1.40 15.92
C TYR A 7 10.41 1.98 15.11
N LYS A 8 11.34 1.13 14.66
CA LYS A 8 12.41 1.56 13.77
C LYS A 8 11.95 1.43 12.33
N TYR A 9 11.26 2.46 11.82
CA TYR A 9 11.29 2.72 10.38
C TYR A 9 12.69 3.24 10.05
N LEU A 10 13.51 2.41 9.41
CA LEU A 10 14.81 2.85 8.91
C LEU A 10 14.59 3.82 7.74
N PRO A 11 15.08 5.07 7.80
CA PRO A 11 15.00 5.99 6.67
C PRO A 11 15.94 5.53 5.55
N GLN A 12 15.48 5.75 4.32
CA GLN A 12 16.19 5.46 3.08
C GLN A 12 17.54 6.20 3.03
N GLY A 13 18.61 5.50 2.67
CA GLY A 13 19.91 6.10 2.40
C GLY A 13 19.87 6.93 1.11
N ASN A 14 20.19 8.22 1.23
CA ASN A 14 20.48 9.10 0.11
C ASN A 14 21.87 8.76 -0.46
N GLU A 15 21.93 8.16 -1.65
CA GLU A 15 23.15 8.13 -2.46
C GLU A 15 23.07 9.22 -3.53
N GLN A 16 23.45 10.45 -3.17
CA GLN A 16 23.91 11.44 -4.13
C GLN A 16 25.44 11.36 -4.19
N GLY A 17 25.95 10.65 -5.21
CA GLY A 17 27.38 10.58 -5.55
C GLY A 17 27.61 11.02 -6.99
N ALA A 18 27.33 12.29 -7.30
CA ALA A 18 27.71 12.88 -8.59
C ALA A 18 29.19 13.27 -8.57
N SER A 19 30.00 12.58 -9.39
CA SER A 19 31.40 12.95 -9.64
C SER A 19 31.51 14.18 -10.54
N ARG A 20 32.34 15.13 -10.10
CA ARG A 20 32.81 16.34 -10.79
C ARG A 20 33.48 16.03 -12.13
N LEU A 21 33.15 16.82 -13.15
CA LEU A 21 34.07 17.21 -14.23
C LEU A 21 33.91 18.71 -14.52
N THR A 22 35.04 19.37 -14.66
CA THR A 22 35.28 20.82 -14.73
C THR A 22 35.30 21.34 -16.17
N SER A 23 34.79 22.56 -16.42
CA SER A 23 35.42 23.50 -17.37
C SER A 23 35.00 24.96 -17.08
N GLN A 24 35.91 25.88 -17.41
CA GLN A 24 35.98 27.30 -17.02
C GLN A 24 35.38 28.27 -18.07
N GLY A 25 35.19 29.54 -17.65
CA GLY A 25 35.03 30.76 -18.46
C GLY A 25 33.62 31.37 -18.36
N GLU A 26 33.34 32.65 -18.06
CA GLU A 26 34.10 33.92 -18.16
C GLU A 26 33.47 35.04 -17.28
N ARG A 27 34.19 36.18 -17.26
CA ARG A 27 34.15 37.45 -16.49
C ARG A 27 32.82 38.18 -16.20
N SER A 28 32.81 38.88 -15.06
CA SER A 28 31.91 39.95 -14.53
C SER A 28 32.12 41.33 -15.24
N PRO A 29 31.43 42.48 -14.92
CA PRO A 29 30.99 43.00 -13.59
C PRO A 29 29.66 43.85 -13.62
N PRO A 30 29.39 44.81 -12.70
CA PRO A 30 28.66 44.57 -11.44
C PRO A 30 27.38 45.42 -11.29
N PHE A 31 26.42 45.01 -10.46
CA PHE A 31 25.45 45.94 -9.87
C PHE A 31 25.07 45.54 -8.44
N SER A 32 25.11 46.54 -7.57
CA SER A 32 24.88 46.48 -6.12
C SER A 32 23.44 46.90 -5.81
N SER A 33 22.75 46.13 -4.96
CA SER A 33 21.90 46.65 -3.86
C SER A 33 21.26 45.52 -3.06
N HIS A 34 21.45 45.55 -1.74
CA HIS A 34 20.71 44.79 -0.71
C HIS A 34 19.18 44.96 -0.85
N PRO A 35 18.40 44.00 -0.30
CA PRO A 35 17.66 44.38 0.91
C PRO A 35 17.61 43.32 2.02
N THR A 36 17.39 43.90 3.20
CA THR A 36 17.23 43.43 4.58
C THR A 36 16.11 42.43 4.83
N HIS A 37 16.39 41.49 5.74
CA HIS A 37 15.42 40.70 6.51
C HIS A 37 14.42 41.60 7.25
N GLN A 38 13.11 41.39 7.05
CA GLN A 38 12.09 41.86 7.99
C GLN A 38 11.53 40.68 8.78
N ARG A 39 11.71 40.75 10.10
CA ARG A 39 10.97 39.97 11.10
C ARG A 39 9.57 40.53 11.19
N THR A 40 8.56 39.71 10.93
CA THR A 40 7.17 40.05 11.23
C THR A 40 6.85 39.57 12.64
N SER A 41 6.74 40.51 13.57
CA SER A 41 6.26 40.29 14.93
C SER A 41 4.73 40.21 14.93
N ILE A 42 4.17 39.09 15.39
CA ILE A 42 2.72 38.93 15.58
C ILE A 42 2.32 39.64 16.88
N ILE A 43 1.47 40.65 16.76
CA ILE A 43 0.85 41.37 17.87
C ILE A 43 -0.41 40.59 18.29
N ILE A 44 -0.49 40.20 19.56
CA ILE A 44 -1.69 39.60 20.18
C ILE A 44 -2.56 40.73 20.74
N PRO A 45 -3.81 40.93 20.26
CA PRO A 45 -4.76 41.78 20.95
C PRO A 45 -5.45 41.00 22.07
N THR A 46 -5.22 41.42 23.31
CA THR A 46 -6.00 41.06 24.50
C THR A 46 -7.26 41.93 24.58
N ASN A 47 -8.43 41.29 24.54
CA ASN A 47 -9.63 41.58 25.35
C ASN A 47 -10.92 41.23 24.60
N THR A 48 -11.52 40.10 24.97
CA THR A 48 -12.97 39.94 24.84
C THR A 48 -13.49 39.18 26.06
N THR A 49 -14.13 39.92 26.96
CA THR A 49 -14.95 39.39 28.06
C THR A 49 -16.08 38.51 27.51
N MET A 50 -16.04 37.20 27.79
CA MET A 50 -17.18 36.30 27.58
C MET A 50 -18.24 36.53 28.66
N LYS A 51 -19.42 36.99 28.24
CA LYS A 51 -20.62 36.99 29.08
C LYS A 51 -21.27 35.62 29.02
N SER A 52 -21.34 34.94 30.16
CA SER A 52 -22.05 33.68 30.35
C SER A 52 -23.56 33.96 30.44
N THR A 53 -24.31 33.57 29.42
CA THR A 53 -25.78 33.62 29.43
C THR A 53 -26.31 32.25 29.81
N THR A 54 -26.77 32.14 31.05
CA THR A 54 -27.46 30.96 31.61
C THR A 54 -28.87 30.87 31.01
N TYR A 55 -29.18 29.79 30.31
CA TYR A 55 -30.55 29.49 29.88
C TYR A 55 -31.21 28.55 30.89
N SER A 56 -32.24 29.05 31.57
CA SER A 56 -33.11 28.27 32.45
C SER A 56 -34.09 27.45 31.61
N LEU A 57 -34.06 26.12 31.76
CA LEU A 57 -35.10 25.23 31.26
C LEU A 57 -36.16 25.02 32.34
N THR A 58 -37.32 25.62 32.17
CA THR A 58 -38.52 25.29 32.94
C THR A 58 -39.67 24.91 32.03
N ALA A 59 -40.30 23.81 32.40
CA ALA A 59 -41.68 23.39 32.12
C ALA A 59 -42.01 22.85 30.72
N LEU A 60 -42.04 21.52 30.61
CA LEU A 60 -43.14 20.82 29.93
C LEU A 60 -43.49 19.57 30.75
N ALA A 61 -44.48 19.69 31.63
CA ALA A 61 -45.11 18.55 32.29
C ALA A 61 -46.45 18.30 31.58
N GLY A 62 -46.59 17.15 30.94
CA GLY A 62 -47.84 16.79 30.27
C GLY A 62 -47.84 15.35 29.76
N LEU A 63 -48.80 14.57 30.28
CA LEU A 63 -49.29 13.25 29.83
C LEU A 63 -48.46 12.01 30.20
N LEU A 64 -48.77 11.46 31.38
CA LEU A 64 -48.57 10.05 31.72
C LEU A 64 -49.68 9.21 31.05
N ALA A 65 -49.34 8.47 30.00
CA ALA A 65 -50.13 7.33 29.54
C ALA A 65 -49.44 6.04 30.03
N LEU A 66 -50.12 5.28 30.89
CA LEU A 66 -49.68 3.97 31.36
C LEU A 66 -49.90 2.92 30.27
N THR A 67 -48.95 2.79 29.35
CA THR A 67 -48.83 1.60 28.49
C THR A 67 -47.89 0.61 29.16
N HIS A 68 -48.42 -0.50 29.66
CA HIS A 68 -47.61 -1.63 30.13
C HIS A 68 -46.94 -2.28 28.92
N ALA A 69 -45.71 -1.85 28.61
CA ALA A 69 -44.85 -2.56 27.67
C ALA A 69 -44.36 -3.83 28.36
N THR A 70 -44.81 -4.99 27.88
CA THR A 70 -44.21 -6.28 28.23
C THR A 70 -42.80 -6.32 27.63
N PRO A 71 -41.74 -6.52 28.43
CA PRO A 71 -40.41 -6.68 27.88
C PRO A 71 -40.38 -7.99 27.08
N LEU A 72 -40.20 -7.87 25.75
CA LEU A 72 -39.75 -8.98 24.93
C LEU A 72 -38.42 -9.48 25.50
N PRO A 73 -38.18 -10.80 25.56
CA PRO A 73 -36.89 -11.32 26.00
C PRO A 73 -35.81 -10.73 25.08
N ALA A 74 -34.91 -9.94 25.66
CA ALA A 74 -33.70 -9.55 24.99
C ALA A 74 -32.97 -10.84 24.62
N VAL A 75 -32.99 -11.19 23.34
CA VAL A 75 -32.05 -12.17 22.80
C VAL A 75 -30.69 -11.50 22.95
N VAL A 76 -30.01 -11.82 24.04
CA VAL A 76 -28.59 -11.54 24.22
C VAL A 76 -27.90 -12.43 23.18
N VAL A 77 -27.78 -11.93 21.96
CA VAL A 77 -26.73 -12.41 21.07
C VAL A 77 -25.45 -12.00 21.78
N ALA A 78 -24.82 -12.95 22.48
CA ALA A 78 -23.49 -12.75 23.01
C ALA A 78 -22.65 -12.19 21.86
N PRO A 79 -21.98 -11.03 22.01
CA PRO A 79 -20.98 -10.63 21.04
C PRO A 79 -20.05 -11.84 20.90
N THR A 80 -19.83 -12.33 19.69
CA THR A 80 -18.81 -13.34 19.42
C THR A 80 -17.54 -12.84 20.08
N ASP A 81 -17.17 -13.53 21.15
CA ASP A 81 -16.14 -13.12 22.09
C ASP A 81 -14.89 -12.80 21.29
N LEU A 82 -14.48 -11.52 21.33
CA LEU A 82 -13.11 -11.14 20.98
C LEU A 82 -12.24 -11.79 22.06
N ALA A 83 -12.04 -13.10 21.94
CA ALA A 83 -11.36 -13.92 22.92
C ALA A 83 -9.91 -13.46 22.97
N LEU A 84 -9.65 -12.50 23.87
CA LEU A 84 -8.33 -11.98 24.10
C LEU A 84 -7.43 -13.16 24.45
N ARG A 85 -6.23 -13.18 23.87
CA ARG A 85 -5.22 -14.19 24.14
C ARG A 85 -4.11 -13.61 24.99
N GLN A 86 -3.37 -14.46 25.69
CA GLN A 86 -2.19 -14.04 26.45
C GLN A 86 -0.91 -14.29 25.67
N CYS A 87 0.01 -13.34 25.76
CA CYS A 87 1.38 -13.43 25.30
C CYS A 87 2.29 -13.05 26.47
N GLY A 88 2.82 -14.06 27.17
CA GLY A 88 3.41 -13.83 28.50
C GLY A 88 2.36 -13.28 29.46
N SER A 89 2.58 -12.09 30.02
CA SER A 89 1.64 -11.43 30.92
C SER A 89 0.68 -10.44 30.23
N GLN A 90 0.80 -10.24 28.91
CA GLN A 90 0.02 -9.26 28.15
C GLN A 90 -1.18 -9.93 27.50
N TRP A 91 -2.36 -9.29 27.57
CA TRP A 91 -3.53 -9.68 26.79
C TRP A 91 -3.55 -8.95 25.46
N TYR A 92 -3.93 -9.63 24.38
CA TYR A 92 -3.98 -9.05 23.04
C TYR A 92 -5.18 -9.55 22.22
N ASN A 93 -5.59 -8.75 21.24
CA ASN A 93 -6.57 -9.15 20.23
C ASN A 93 -5.86 -9.92 19.10
N PRO A 94 -6.19 -11.20 18.86
CA PRO A 94 -5.56 -12.00 17.80
C PRO A 94 -5.74 -11.47 16.38
N SER A 95 -6.75 -10.63 16.15
CA SER A 95 -6.96 -9.98 14.85
C SER A 95 -6.05 -8.76 14.63
N SER A 96 -5.31 -8.31 15.65
CA SER A 96 -4.43 -7.14 15.57
C SER A 96 -2.98 -7.44 15.88
N TYR A 97 -2.71 -8.51 16.64
CA TYR A 97 -1.37 -8.91 17.03
C TYR A 97 -1.24 -10.43 17.03
N ALA A 98 -0.02 -10.91 16.83
CA ALA A 98 0.40 -12.28 17.05
C ALA A 98 1.47 -12.34 18.13
N CYS A 99 1.37 -13.34 19.00
CA CYS A 99 2.41 -13.64 19.98
C CYS A 99 3.53 -14.44 19.32
N ARG A 100 4.76 -13.92 19.38
CA ARG A 100 5.97 -14.57 18.87
C ARG A 100 6.85 -14.97 20.06
N ALA A 101 7.25 -16.24 20.08
CA ALA A 101 8.19 -16.74 21.07
C ALA A 101 9.61 -16.37 20.63
N GLY A 102 10.22 -15.37 21.28
CA GLY A 102 11.62 -15.03 21.10
C GLY A 102 12.50 -15.67 22.18
N ALA A 103 13.81 -15.70 21.96
CA ALA A 103 14.78 -16.25 22.91
C ALA A 103 14.77 -15.52 24.27
N ASP A 104 14.40 -14.22 24.29
CA ASP A 104 14.49 -13.36 25.47
C ASP A 104 13.14 -12.77 25.94
N SER A 105 12.06 -12.88 25.15
CA SER A 105 10.71 -12.47 25.55
C SER A 105 9.62 -12.97 24.59
N ASN A 106 8.39 -13.07 25.09
CA ASN A 106 7.20 -13.19 24.26
C ASN A 106 6.89 -11.82 23.64
N ALA A 107 7.15 -11.65 22.34
CA ALA A 107 6.93 -10.41 21.62
C ALA A 107 5.53 -10.38 20.99
N LEU A 108 4.85 -9.24 21.06
CA LEU A 108 3.60 -9.00 20.34
C LEU A 108 3.92 -8.27 19.05
N CYS A 109 3.78 -8.96 17.93
CA CYS A 109 3.96 -8.37 16.61
C CYS A 109 2.62 -8.07 15.93
N PRO A 110 2.48 -6.91 15.28
CA PRO A 110 1.23 -6.57 14.60
C PRO A 110 0.85 -7.57 13.51
N VAL A 111 -0.45 -7.72 13.28
CA VAL A 111 -0.99 -8.31 12.06
C VAL A 111 -1.17 -7.18 11.05
N VAL A 112 -0.48 -7.28 9.91
CA VAL A 112 -0.53 -6.27 8.84
C VAL A 112 -1.02 -6.98 7.58
N ASN A 113 -2.04 -6.41 6.92
CA ASN A 113 -2.65 -7.00 5.71
C ASN A 113 -3.13 -8.46 5.92
N GLY A 114 -3.63 -8.78 7.13
CA GLY A 114 -4.06 -10.13 7.52
C GLY A 114 -2.90 -11.09 7.83
N GLU A 115 -1.65 -10.67 7.66
CA GLU A 115 -0.48 -11.51 7.89
C GLU A 115 0.23 -11.09 9.20
N PRO A 116 0.43 -12.01 10.14
CA PRO A 116 1.14 -11.71 11.37
C PRO A 116 2.63 -11.47 11.08
N MET A 117 3.16 -10.33 11.49
CA MET A 117 4.61 -10.06 11.37
C MET A 117 5.42 -11.04 12.22
N GLU A 118 6.65 -11.33 11.78
CA GLU A 118 7.63 -12.12 12.53
C GLU A 118 8.43 -11.25 13.49
N GLU A 119 9.20 -11.86 14.38
CA GLU A 119 10.07 -11.17 15.33
C GLU A 119 11.53 -11.54 15.08
N CYS A 120 12.41 -10.55 15.20
CA CYS A 120 13.86 -10.70 15.11
C CYS A 120 14.53 -9.70 16.05
N ALA A 121 15.22 -10.20 17.08
CA ALA A 121 16.00 -9.40 18.04
C ALA A 121 15.26 -8.18 18.63
N GLY A 122 13.99 -8.36 18.99
CA GLY A 122 13.11 -7.36 19.58
C GLY A 122 12.39 -6.47 18.57
N ALA A 123 12.56 -6.70 17.26
CA ALA A 123 11.89 -5.96 16.20
C ALA A 123 10.92 -6.86 15.41
N CYS A 124 9.72 -6.34 15.15
CA CYS A 124 8.78 -7.01 14.27
C CYS A 124 9.06 -6.66 12.81
N TYR A 125 9.05 -7.66 11.94
CA TYR A 125 9.32 -7.50 10.51
C TYR A 125 8.39 -8.36 9.65
N THR A 126 8.22 -7.96 8.39
CA THR A 126 7.55 -8.82 7.41
C THR A 126 8.59 -9.67 6.66
N PRO A 127 8.43 -11.00 6.62
CA PRO A 127 9.34 -11.88 5.87
C PRO A 127 9.23 -11.66 4.35
N TYR A 128 8.25 -10.87 3.89
CA TYR A 128 8.12 -10.49 2.50
C TYR A 128 9.12 -9.39 2.09
N ARG A 129 9.73 -8.68 3.04
CA ARG A 129 10.71 -7.62 2.76
C ARG A 129 12.07 -7.85 3.39
N TYR A 130 12.14 -8.52 4.54
CA TYR A 130 13.37 -8.68 5.28
C TYR A 130 13.67 -10.15 5.55
N ASN A 131 14.95 -10.45 5.72
CA ASN A 131 15.46 -11.69 6.29
C ASN A 131 15.93 -11.42 7.72
N CYS A 132 15.74 -12.39 8.61
CA CYS A 132 16.34 -12.42 9.95
C CYS A 132 17.36 -13.56 10.02
N ASN A 133 18.59 -13.25 10.43
CA ASN A 133 19.60 -14.26 10.77
C ASN A 133 19.82 -14.33 12.30
N GLY A 134 18.72 -14.48 13.05
CA GLY A 134 18.69 -14.50 14.51
C GLY A 134 18.80 -13.12 15.16
N THR A 135 19.90 -12.40 14.90
CA THR A 135 20.15 -11.06 15.50
C THR A 135 20.03 -9.91 14.52
N ASP A 136 20.25 -10.17 13.24
CA ASP A 136 20.35 -9.12 12.22
C ASP A 136 19.20 -9.19 11.24
N LEU A 137 18.52 -8.05 11.10
CA LEU A 137 17.54 -7.80 10.04
C LEU A 137 18.23 -7.20 8.83
N SER A 138 18.05 -7.83 7.67
CA SER A 138 18.55 -7.34 6.38
C SER A 138 17.42 -7.32 5.35
N GLU A 139 17.40 -6.31 4.49
CA GLU A 139 16.45 -6.26 3.38
C GLU A 139 16.72 -7.45 2.44
N LYS A 140 15.66 -8.10 1.95
CA LYS A 140 15.78 -9.17 0.96
C LYS A 140 16.44 -8.63 -0.31
N PRO A 141 17.13 -9.49 -1.10
CA PRO A 141 17.64 -9.08 -2.40
C PRO A 141 16.51 -8.53 -3.27
N ARG A 142 16.75 -7.36 -3.87
CA ARG A 142 15.79 -6.76 -4.79
C ARG A 142 15.82 -7.53 -6.10
N LYS A 143 14.64 -7.84 -6.64
CA LYS A 143 14.49 -8.46 -7.94
C LYS A 143 14.69 -7.41 -9.05
N ALA A 144 15.94 -7.14 -9.41
CA ALA A 144 16.28 -6.15 -10.42
C ALA A 144 16.07 -6.62 -11.87
N SER A 145 16.01 -7.94 -12.10
CA SER A 145 15.93 -8.54 -13.42
C SER A 145 15.07 -9.80 -13.46
N GLY A 146 14.77 -10.26 -14.68
CA GLY A 146 13.94 -11.42 -14.93
C GLY A 146 12.45 -11.11 -14.83
N THR A 147 11.65 -12.11 -15.12
CA THR A 147 10.20 -12.02 -15.12
C THR A 147 9.59 -12.60 -13.86
N PHE A 148 8.43 -12.07 -13.47
CA PHE A 148 7.64 -12.59 -12.35
C PHE A 148 6.16 -12.31 -12.53
N THR A 149 5.33 -13.13 -11.88
CA THR A 149 3.92 -12.88 -11.65
C THR A 149 3.70 -12.50 -10.19
N LEU A 150 2.48 -12.04 -9.87
CA LEU A 150 2.10 -11.65 -8.52
C LEU A 150 0.84 -12.38 -8.06
N THR A 151 0.78 -12.70 -6.78
CA THR A 151 -0.41 -13.26 -6.12
C THR A 151 -0.77 -12.40 -4.90
N ALA A 152 -2.05 -12.22 -4.62
CA ALA A 152 -2.50 -11.51 -3.42
C ALA A 152 -2.43 -12.40 -2.17
N SER A 153 -1.94 -11.85 -1.07
CA SER A 153 -1.91 -12.46 0.26
C SER A 153 -2.60 -11.53 1.26
N ASN A 154 -3.69 -12.05 1.80
CA ASN A 154 -4.40 -11.56 2.97
C ASN A 154 -5.32 -12.71 3.44
N PRO A 155 -4.90 -13.55 4.41
CA PRO A 155 -5.63 -14.74 4.85
C PRO A 155 -7.05 -14.46 5.35
N ASP A 156 -7.36 -13.22 5.73
CA ASP A 156 -8.68 -12.81 6.21
C ASP A 156 -9.66 -12.46 5.07
N GLN A 157 -9.24 -12.58 3.80
CA GLN A 157 -10.02 -12.19 2.63
C GLN A 157 -10.19 -13.34 1.64
N ASP A 158 -11.35 -13.41 0.97
CA ASP A 158 -11.68 -14.45 -0.01
C ASP A 158 -10.76 -14.45 -1.24
N PHE A 159 -10.09 -13.33 -1.52
CA PHE A 159 -9.13 -13.21 -2.60
C PHE A 159 -7.73 -13.72 -2.24
N ASN A 160 -7.52 -14.24 -1.03
CA ASN A 160 -6.22 -14.79 -0.63
C ASN A 160 -5.76 -15.87 -1.60
N GLY A 161 -4.51 -15.78 -2.05
CA GLY A 161 -3.92 -16.71 -3.03
C GLY A 161 -4.39 -16.52 -4.46
N GLN A 162 -5.23 -15.51 -4.76
CA GLN A 162 -5.64 -15.21 -6.13
C GLN A 162 -4.54 -14.46 -6.90
N PRO A 163 -4.38 -14.72 -8.21
CA PRO A 163 -3.39 -14.01 -9.02
C PRO A 163 -3.73 -12.53 -9.11
N ILE A 164 -2.72 -11.68 -9.28
CA ILE A 164 -2.92 -10.29 -9.67
C ILE A 164 -2.78 -10.22 -11.19
N GLN A 165 -3.79 -9.72 -11.89
CA GLN A 165 -3.88 -9.73 -13.35
C GLN A 165 -4.03 -8.31 -13.92
N ALA A 166 -3.54 -8.12 -15.15
CA ALA A 166 -3.56 -6.83 -15.84
C ALA A 166 -4.76 -6.74 -16.80
N SER A 167 -5.58 -5.71 -16.65
CA SER A 167 -6.73 -5.46 -17.52
C SER A 167 -7.15 -4.00 -17.50
N GLY A 168 -7.50 -3.44 -18.65
CA GLY A 168 -7.97 -2.06 -18.79
C GLY A 168 -6.95 -1.05 -18.25
N ASN A 169 -5.67 -1.22 -18.57
CA ASN A 169 -4.55 -0.41 -18.06
C ASN A 169 -4.32 -0.43 -16.54
N HIS A 170 -4.97 -1.33 -15.79
CA HIS A 170 -4.88 -1.46 -14.33
C HIS A 170 -4.60 -2.90 -13.88
N PHE A 171 -4.35 -3.06 -12.57
CA PHE A 171 -4.07 -4.35 -11.95
C PHE A 171 -5.18 -4.74 -10.97
N TRP A 172 -5.59 -5.99 -11.04
CA TRP A 172 -6.77 -6.52 -10.35
C TRP A 172 -6.42 -7.83 -9.65
N VAL A 173 -6.99 -8.07 -8.48
CA VAL A 173 -6.89 -9.37 -7.79
C VAL A 173 -7.96 -10.32 -8.35
N GLY A 174 -7.53 -11.50 -8.76
CA GLY A 174 -8.33 -12.52 -9.43
C GLY A 174 -8.46 -12.31 -10.95
N GLY A 175 -9.28 -13.16 -11.58
CA GLY A 175 -9.57 -13.10 -13.01
C GLY A 175 -8.42 -13.54 -13.91
N HIS A 176 -8.37 -12.96 -15.12
CA HIS A 176 -7.38 -13.24 -16.17
C HIS A 176 -6.84 -11.93 -16.73
N ALA A 177 -5.60 -11.95 -17.24
CA ALA A 177 -5.10 -10.77 -17.93
C ALA A 177 -5.86 -10.56 -19.25
N ALA A 178 -6.21 -9.31 -19.54
CA ALA A 178 -6.71 -8.93 -20.84
C ALA A 178 -5.52 -8.71 -21.78
N THR A 179 -5.51 -9.48 -22.87
CA THR A 179 -4.41 -9.49 -23.84
C THR A 179 -4.95 -9.36 -25.25
N TYR A 180 -4.12 -8.83 -26.14
CA TYR A 180 -4.47 -8.73 -27.56
C TYR A 180 -3.33 -9.22 -28.44
N CYS A 181 -3.69 -9.94 -29.50
CA CYS A 181 -2.77 -10.38 -30.54
C CYS A 181 -3.28 -9.89 -31.91
N PRO A 182 -2.53 -9.02 -32.61
CA PRO A 182 -2.85 -8.64 -33.97
C PRO A 182 -2.81 -9.82 -34.96
N SER A 183 -3.72 -9.86 -35.93
CA SER A 183 -3.75 -10.94 -36.93
C SER A 183 -2.48 -11.05 -37.78
N ASN A 184 -1.80 -9.92 -38.04
CA ASN A 184 -0.55 -9.85 -38.80
C ASN A 184 0.67 -10.38 -38.03
N VAL A 185 0.55 -10.54 -36.71
CA VAL A 185 1.59 -11.15 -35.85
C VAL A 185 1.50 -12.68 -35.88
N GLY A 186 0.29 -13.21 -36.11
CA GLY A 186 0.08 -14.64 -36.35
C GLY A 186 0.22 -15.51 -35.10
N SER A 187 0.66 -16.75 -35.31
CA SER A 187 0.61 -17.82 -34.30
C SER A 187 1.59 -17.67 -33.13
N ILE A 188 2.51 -16.71 -33.16
CA ILE A 188 3.47 -16.49 -32.06
C ILE A 188 2.74 -16.22 -30.73
N CYS A 189 1.55 -15.61 -30.78
CA CYS A 189 0.78 -15.32 -29.57
C CYS A 189 0.29 -16.57 -28.83
N SER A 190 0.13 -17.69 -29.54
CA SER A 190 -0.22 -18.97 -28.92
C SER A 190 0.91 -19.56 -28.06
N SER A 191 2.12 -18.99 -28.13
CA SER A 191 3.24 -19.37 -27.26
C SER A 191 3.25 -18.65 -25.91
N PHE A 192 2.43 -17.61 -25.74
CA PHE A 192 2.37 -16.85 -24.49
C PHE A 192 1.34 -17.42 -23.52
N PRO A 193 1.62 -17.42 -22.20
CA PRO A 193 0.68 -17.92 -21.20
C PRO A 193 -0.57 -17.03 -21.06
N ASN A 194 -0.48 -15.76 -21.45
CA ASN A 194 -1.51 -14.72 -21.25
C ASN A 194 -1.81 -14.45 -19.77
N ASP A 195 -0.85 -14.74 -18.88
CA ASP A 195 -0.84 -14.25 -17.50
C ASP A 195 -0.13 -12.90 -17.42
N MET A 196 -0.54 -12.07 -16.46
CA MET A 196 0.17 -10.85 -16.10
C MET A 196 1.58 -11.21 -15.65
N THR A 197 2.55 -10.76 -16.42
CA THR A 197 3.97 -10.96 -16.15
C THR A 197 4.65 -9.60 -16.18
N LEU A 198 5.40 -9.30 -15.13
CA LEU A 198 6.24 -8.12 -15.03
C LEU A 198 7.68 -8.48 -15.36
N ILE A 199 8.45 -7.50 -15.83
CA ILE A 199 9.90 -7.65 -16.06
C ILE A 199 10.65 -6.48 -15.42
N GLY A 200 11.68 -6.84 -14.64
CA GLY A 200 12.44 -5.87 -13.85
C GLY A 200 11.53 -5.01 -12.95
N ASN A 201 11.87 -3.74 -12.77
CA ASN A 201 11.19 -2.85 -11.82
C ASN A 201 10.18 -1.87 -12.44
N GLY A 202 9.69 -2.09 -13.68
CA GLY A 202 8.80 -1.08 -14.27
C GLY A 202 8.16 -1.37 -15.60
N TYR A 203 8.17 -2.60 -16.08
CA TYR A 203 7.59 -2.92 -17.39
C TYR A 203 6.74 -4.18 -17.33
N MET A 204 5.73 -4.21 -18.19
CA MET A 204 5.05 -5.45 -18.54
C MET A 204 6.00 -6.30 -19.38
N ALA A 205 6.07 -7.60 -19.11
CA ALA A 205 6.83 -8.54 -19.94
C ALA A 205 6.04 -8.82 -21.23
N THR A 206 6.21 -7.94 -22.22
CA THR A 206 5.45 -7.91 -23.46
C THR A 206 6.37 -7.78 -24.66
N VAL A 207 5.92 -8.20 -25.84
CA VAL A 207 6.70 -8.10 -27.09
C VAL A 207 6.20 -6.99 -28.02
N VAL A 208 5.13 -6.27 -27.66
CA VAL A 208 4.63 -5.15 -28.47
C VAL A 208 5.71 -4.07 -28.66
N PRO A 209 5.92 -3.57 -29.89
CA PRO A 209 6.84 -2.47 -30.15
C PRO A 209 6.58 -1.25 -29.27
N GLY A 210 7.63 -0.76 -28.60
CA GLY A 210 7.57 0.32 -27.61
C GLY A 210 7.33 -0.16 -26.18
N GLY A 211 6.96 -1.43 -26.00
CA GLY A 211 6.68 -2.02 -24.69
C GLY A 211 5.45 -1.41 -24.02
N GLN A 212 5.29 -1.74 -22.73
CA GLN A 212 4.30 -1.12 -21.87
C GLN A 212 4.94 -0.86 -20.51
N SER A 213 4.95 0.41 -20.10
CA SER A 213 5.59 0.85 -18.85
C SER A 213 4.56 0.83 -17.73
N ILE A 214 4.98 0.37 -16.56
CA ILE A 214 4.21 0.45 -15.32
C ILE A 214 4.45 1.82 -14.68
N TYR A 215 3.43 2.35 -14.04
CA TYR A 215 3.49 3.60 -13.30
C TYR A 215 2.41 3.66 -12.21
N TRP A 216 2.55 4.59 -11.29
CA TRP A 216 1.58 4.83 -10.22
C TRP A 216 0.79 6.10 -10.48
N GLN A 217 -0.53 6.03 -10.32
CA GLN A 217 -1.42 7.18 -10.44
C GLN A 217 -1.50 8.00 -9.14
N LYS A 218 -2.00 9.24 -9.21
CA LYS A 218 -2.13 10.14 -8.04
C LYS A 218 -3.11 9.63 -6.98
N ASP A 219 -4.05 8.78 -7.35
CA ASP A 219 -4.96 8.08 -6.44
C ASP A 219 -4.35 6.78 -5.88
N GLY A 220 -3.09 6.50 -6.19
CA GLY A 220 -2.37 5.30 -5.78
C GLY A 220 -2.55 4.11 -6.70
N ALA A 221 -3.36 4.17 -7.76
CA ALA A 221 -3.60 3.00 -8.61
C ALA A 221 -2.31 2.57 -9.32
N LEU A 222 -2.02 1.26 -9.31
CA LEU A 222 -1.02 0.71 -10.22
C LEU A 222 -1.61 0.67 -11.62
N ALA A 223 -0.85 1.16 -12.60
CA ALA A 223 -1.29 1.25 -13.98
C ALA A 223 -0.17 0.90 -14.95
N PHE A 224 -0.54 0.62 -16.20
CA PHE A 224 0.41 0.40 -17.28
C PHE A 224 -0.01 1.14 -18.55
N THR A 225 0.98 1.57 -19.34
CA THR A 225 0.70 2.32 -20.57
C THR A 225 -0.01 1.45 -21.60
N GLN A 226 -0.85 2.09 -22.42
CA GLN A 226 -1.41 1.43 -23.59
C GLN A 226 -0.29 0.97 -24.54
N ALA A 227 -0.52 -0.13 -25.24
CA ALA A 227 0.33 -0.59 -26.34
C ALA A 227 0.68 0.55 -27.31
N HIS A 228 1.94 0.60 -27.77
CA HIS A 228 2.46 1.63 -28.67
C HIS A 228 2.40 3.07 -28.14
N SER A 229 2.16 3.25 -26.84
CA SER A 229 2.03 4.56 -26.21
C SER A 229 2.93 4.67 -24.99
N SER A 230 3.54 5.84 -24.83
CA SER A 230 4.24 6.24 -23.60
C SER A 230 3.37 7.11 -22.69
N SER A 231 2.09 7.33 -23.04
CA SER A 231 1.20 8.20 -22.28
C SER A 231 0.85 7.58 -20.92
N GLN A 232 1.10 8.32 -19.85
CA GLN A 232 0.88 7.90 -18.45
C GLN A 232 -0.15 8.83 -17.82
N TRP A 233 -1.41 8.43 -17.87
CA TRP A 233 -2.52 9.25 -17.39
C TRP A 233 -2.52 9.33 -15.86
N ASN A 234 -2.73 10.53 -15.32
CA ASN A 234 -2.78 10.79 -13.87
C ASN A 234 -1.52 10.33 -13.10
N LEU A 235 -0.35 10.43 -13.72
CA LEU A 235 0.93 10.01 -13.14
C LEU A 235 1.27 10.70 -11.81
N SER A 236 1.76 9.90 -10.84
CA SER A 236 2.41 10.33 -9.60
C SER A 236 3.84 9.82 -9.48
N TYR A 237 4.11 8.55 -9.82
CA TYR A 237 5.46 7.96 -9.80
C TYR A 237 5.73 7.16 -11.07
N TYR A 238 6.92 7.36 -11.63
CA TYR A 238 7.42 6.55 -12.75
C TYR A 238 7.89 5.18 -12.27
N GLY A 239 7.73 4.18 -13.13
CA GLY A 239 8.15 2.82 -12.84
C GLY A 239 7.17 2.06 -11.95
N GLY A 240 7.52 0.81 -11.69
CA GLY A 240 6.77 -0.05 -10.80
C GLY A 240 7.13 0.18 -9.34
N GLY A 241 6.79 -0.80 -8.53
CA GLY A 241 7.16 -0.93 -7.13
C GLY A 241 8.55 -1.52 -6.92
N ILE A 242 8.78 -2.00 -5.69
CA ILE A 242 9.99 -2.72 -5.31
C ILE A 242 9.63 -4.20 -5.15
N ALA A 243 10.20 -5.05 -6.00
CA ALA A 243 10.08 -6.50 -5.90
C ALA A 243 11.26 -7.09 -5.13
N TYR A 244 11.01 -8.08 -4.28
CA TYR A 244 12.04 -8.84 -3.57
C TYR A 244 12.04 -10.31 -3.99
N GLU A 245 13.24 -10.90 -4.12
CA GLU A 245 13.41 -12.32 -4.44
C GLU A 245 12.81 -13.19 -3.32
N GLY A 246 11.90 -14.11 -3.68
CA GLY A 246 11.18 -14.93 -2.70
C GLY A 246 10.44 -14.10 -1.64
N GLY A 247 9.99 -12.90 -2.00
CA GLY A 247 9.36 -11.94 -1.10
C GLY A 247 8.14 -11.28 -1.72
N GLY A 248 7.90 -10.03 -1.33
CA GLY A 248 6.76 -9.24 -1.77
C GLY A 248 7.13 -8.23 -2.85
N TYR A 249 6.09 -7.68 -3.46
CA TYR A 249 6.08 -6.49 -4.28
C TYR A 249 5.43 -5.36 -3.48
N PHE A 250 6.15 -4.26 -3.31
CA PHE A 250 5.71 -3.10 -2.55
C PHE A 250 5.53 -1.90 -3.48
N GLY A 251 4.76 -0.91 -3.06
CA GLY A 251 4.56 0.34 -3.79
C GLY A 251 5.85 1.14 -4.04
N PRO A 252 5.74 2.31 -4.68
CA PRO A 252 6.90 3.16 -4.89
C PRO A 252 7.49 3.53 -3.52
N ASN A 253 8.82 3.65 -3.39
CA ASN A 253 9.49 3.90 -2.09
C ASN A 253 9.27 2.83 -1.00
N GLY A 254 8.67 1.69 -1.34
CA GLY A 254 8.37 0.61 -0.40
C GLY A 254 7.07 0.83 0.39
N GLU A 255 6.15 1.63 -0.14
CA GLU A 255 4.81 1.83 0.43
C GLU A 255 4.00 0.53 0.46
N ASP A 256 3.13 0.39 1.46
CA ASP A 256 2.21 -0.74 1.54
C ASP A 256 1.15 -0.69 0.43
N LEU A 257 0.66 -1.87 0.05
CA LEU A 257 -0.40 -2.00 -0.94
C LEU A 257 -1.76 -2.17 -0.26
N VAL A 258 -2.77 -1.74 -0.99
CA VAL A 258 -4.18 -1.86 -0.63
C VAL A 258 -4.95 -2.27 -1.88
N THR A 259 -6.00 -3.08 -1.70
CA THR A 259 -6.96 -3.36 -2.76
C THR A 259 -8.34 -2.84 -2.40
N CYS A 260 -9.03 -2.28 -3.39
CA CYS A 260 -10.35 -1.69 -3.21
C CYS A 260 -11.36 -2.34 -4.15
N PRO A 261 -12.61 -2.55 -3.69
CA PRO A 261 -13.69 -2.97 -4.56
C PRO A 261 -14.08 -1.82 -5.49
N VAL A 262 -13.91 -2.02 -6.78
CA VAL A 262 -14.27 -1.07 -7.85
C VAL A 262 -15.18 -1.79 -8.84
N VAL A 263 -16.15 -1.10 -9.43
CA VAL A 263 -16.90 -1.61 -10.59
C VAL A 263 -16.15 -1.16 -11.84
N PRO A 264 -15.44 -2.04 -12.58
CA PRO A 264 -14.70 -1.64 -13.76
C PRO A 264 -15.63 -1.01 -14.81
N PRO A 265 -15.15 -0.04 -15.61
CA PRO A 265 -15.94 0.50 -16.72
C PRO A 265 -16.45 -0.61 -17.65
N GLY A 266 -17.76 -0.63 -17.91
CA GLY A 266 -18.40 -1.65 -18.75
C GLY A 266 -18.67 -2.98 -18.06
N SER A 267 -18.42 -3.10 -16.76
CA SER A 267 -18.77 -4.26 -15.94
C SER A 267 -19.99 -4.00 -15.06
N ASN A 268 -20.72 -5.07 -14.74
CA ASN A 268 -21.78 -5.07 -13.71
C ASN A 268 -21.32 -5.75 -12.40
N THR A 269 -20.07 -6.20 -12.35
CA THR A 269 -19.48 -6.88 -11.19
C THR A 269 -18.34 -6.06 -10.60
N THR A 270 -18.23 -6.14 -9.28
CA THR A 270 -17.13 -5.54 -8.53
C THR A 270 -15.87 -6.40 -8.68
N ALA A 271 -14.73 -5.76 -8.87
CA ALA A 271 -13.40 -6.37 -8.87
C ALA A 271 -12.49 -5.64 -7.87
N TRP A 272 -11.44 -6.32 -7.42
CA TRP A 272 -10.49 -5.82 -6.44
C TRP A 272 -9.31 -5.16 -7.15
N GLN A 273 -9.31 -3.83 -7.30
CA GLN A 273 -8.22 -3.11 -7.96
C GLN A 273 -7.06 -2.86 -7.00
N LEU A 274 -5.83 -2.88 -7.49
CA LEU A 274 -4.60 -2.69 -6.69
C LEU A 274 -4.14 -1.22 -6.65
N PHE A 275 -3.82 -0.75 -5.44
CA PHE A 275 -3.30 0.59 -5.18
C PHE A 275 -2.12 0.53 -4.19
N ALA A 276 -1.30 1.58 -4.17
CA ALA A 276 -0.33 1.86 -3.11
C ALA A 276 -0.88 2.91 -2.14
N ARG A 277 -0.51 2.80 -0.86
CA ARG A 277 -0.85 3.77 0.19
C ARG A 277 0.00 5.04 0.10
N LEU A 278 -0.13 5.78 -1.00
CA LEU A 278 0.62 7.02 -1.22
C LEU A 278 0.22 8.10 -0.20
N ALA A 279 1.20 8.92 0.20
CA ALA A 279 0.96 10.05 1.07
C ALA A 279 -0.09 11.01 0.48
N GLY A 280 -1.10 11.37 1.28
CA GLY A 280 -2.20 12.25 0.87
C GLY A 280 -3.35 11.56 0.15
N VAL A 281 -3.28 10.24 -0.10
CA VAL A 281 -4.39 9.45 -0.64
C VAL A 281 -5.19 8.83 0.49
N SER A 282 -6.50 9.01 0.45
CA SER A 282 -7.45 8.41 1.40
C SER A 282 -8.19 7.25 0.73
N PHE A 283 -8.32 6.14 1.45
CA PHE A 283 -9.05 4.95 1.00
C PHE A 283 -10.33 4.78 1.82
N SER A 284 -11.40 4.27 1.19
CA SER A 284 -12.62 3.92 1.90
C SER A 284 -12.37 2.74 2.85
N SER A 285 -13.25 2.57 3.84
CA SER A 285 -13.19 1.43 4.76
C SER A 285 -13.40 0.06 4.08
N SER A 286 -13.94 0.05 2.86
CA SER A 286 -14.07 -1.16 2.04
C SER A 286 -12.75 -1.61 1.39
N CYS A 287 -11.74 -0.75 1.37
CA CYS A 287 -10.41 -1.09 0.91
C CYS A 287 -9.64 -1.84 2.00
N VAL A 288 -8.99 -2.93 1.62
CA VAL A 288 -8.27 -3.81 2.55
C VAL A 288 -6.80 -3.89 2.17
N GLY A 289 -5.93 -3.94 3.17
CA GLY A 289 -4.50 -4.11 2.94
C GLY A 289 -4.18 -5.45 2.29
N VAL A 290 -3.14 -5.52 1.46
CA VAL A 290 -2.77 -6.74 0.75
C VAL A 290 -1.25 -6.81 0.59
N TYR A 291 -0.67 -8.00 0.74
CA TYR A 291 0.67 -8.27 0.23
C TYR A 291 0.58 -8.84 -1.18
N ALA A 292 1.40 -8.33 -2.10
CA ALA A 292 1.58 -8.94 -3.41
C ALA A 292 2.83 -9.83 -3.38
N LEU A 293 2.67 -11.14 -3.50
CA LEU A 293 3.77 -12.11 -3.44
C LEU A 293 4.39 -12.30 -4.82
N VAL A 294 5.73 -12.27 -4.89
CA VAL A 294 6.49 -12.41 -6.12
C VAL A 294 6.71 -13.89 -6.44
N HIS A 295 6.33 -14.30 -7.66
CA HIS A 295 6.59 -15.63 -8.19
C HIS A 295 7.43 -15.54 -9.45
N ASP A 296 8.68 -16.02 -9.37
CA ASP A 296 9.61 -16.00 -10.49
C ASP A 296 9.09 -16.81 -11.67
N GLN A 297 9.26 -16.25 -12.87
CA GLN A 297 8.90 -16.89 -14.13
C GLN A 297 10.15 -17.09 -14.98
N ASN A 298 10.19 -18.18 -15.73
CA ASN A 298 11.22 -18.48 -16.70
C ASN A 298 10.70 -18.29 -18.13
N ILE A 299 10.21 -17.09 -18.42
CA ILE A 299 9.68 -16.69 -19.73
C ILE A 299 10.22 -15.31 -20.09
N THR A 300 10.17 -14.94 -21.38
CA THR A 300 10.60 -13.59 -21.81
C THR A 300 9.44 -12.61 -21.91
N ALA A 301 8.23 -13.12 -22.17
CA ALA A 301 7.02 -12.33 -22.26
C ALA A 301 5.80 -13.17 -21.87
N GLY A 302 4.84 -12.53 -21.19
CA GLY A 302 3.57 -13.14 -20.81
C GLY A 302 2.45 -12.92 -21.84
N ALA A 303 2.60 -11.94 -22.75
CA ALA A 303 1.62 -11.64 -23.79
C ALA A 303 2.25 -10.89 -24.98
N TRP A 304 1.52 -10.82 -26.10
CA TRP A 304 1.89 -9.89 -27.18
C TRP A 304 1.70 -8.44 -26.75
N GLN A 305 0.53 -8.10 -26.21
CA GLN A 305 0.28 -6.88 -25.47
C GLN A 305 -0.78 -7.13 -24.40
N TYR A 306 -0.74 -6.36 -23.32
CA TYR A 306 -1.79 -6.25 -22.33
C TYR A 306 -2.73 -5.10 -22.68
N THR A 307 -4.02 -5.23 -22.40
CA THR A 307 -5.05 -4.22 -22.71
C THR A 307 -5.81 -3.83 -21.47
#